data_AF-A0A8C4YDM5-F1
#
_entry.id   AF-A0A8C4YDM5-F1
#
_cell.length_a   1.000
_cell.length_b   1.000
_cell.length_c   1.000
_cell.angle_alpha   90.00
_cell.angle_beta   90.00
_cell.angle_gamma   90.00
#
_symmetry.space_group_name_H-M   'P 1'
#
loop_
_entity.id
_entity.type
_entity.pdbx_description
1 polymer ?
#
loop_
_entity_poly.entity_id
_entity_poly.type
_entity_poly.pdbx_seq_one_letter_code
_entity_poly.pdbx_strand_id
1 'polypeptide(L)'
;MDRHSLTHEILSQLPLGGDPGSQLNIHTQFSCPISTGADHGAILDVLTNRTNAQRQQITKVFQALTKQDLLKSMEAALSGNLERVIVGLLKPPAQYDAHELRAAMQGPGTDDKVLTRILISRSETDLLSIRSEFRKRHGKSLYSCLQVETRGDYQAALLALCRAEDL
;
A
#
# COMPACT_ATOMS: atom_id res chain seq x y z
N MET A 1 20.24 22.52 -19.55
CA MET A 1 20.14 21.62 -18.38
C MET A 1 19.31 20.42 -18.80
N ASP A 2 20.00 19.37 -19.19
CA ASP A 2 19.45 18.21 -19.89
C ASP A 2 18.63 17.32 -18.96
N ARG A 3 17.40 17.02 -19.38
CA ARG A 3 16.45 16.18 -18.61
C ARG A 3 16.91 14.71 -18.47
N HIS A 4 17.89 14.31 -19.27
CA HIS A 4 18.61 13.03 -19.17
C HIS A 4 19.59 12.98 -17.99
N SER A 5 20.03 14.12 -17.46
CA SER A 5 20.93 14.17 -16.30
C SER A 5 20.20 13.87 -15.00
N LEU A 6 18.92 14.27 -14.90
CA LEU A 6 18.11 14.05 -13.71
C LEU A 6 17.80 12.56 -13.50
N THR A 7 17.49 11.79 -14.54
CA THR A 7 17.13 10.37 -14.39
C THR A 7 18.28 9.50 -13.91
N HIS A 8 19.51 9.79 -14.35
CA HIS A 8 20.72 9.11 -13.90
C HIS A 8 21.07 9.45 -12.44
N GLU A 9 20.73 10.66 -12.01
CA GLU A 9 20.95 11.17 -10.65
C GLU A 9 19.88 10.71 -9.66
N ILE A 10 18.66 10.45 -10.13
CA ILE A 10 17.55 9.92 -9.34
C ILE A 10 17.79 8.45 -8.96
N LEU A 11 18.30 7.65 -9.89
CA LEU A 11 18.54 6.22 -9.67
C LEU A 11 19.80 5.97 -8.84
N SER A 12 20.81 6.84 -8.91
CA SER A 12 22.01 6.76 -8.07
C SER A 12 21.77 7.17 -6.62
N GLN A 13 20.70 7.93 -6.34
CA GLN A 13 20.33 8.39 -5.00
C GLN A 13 19.27 7.52 -4.30
N LEU A 14 18.77 6.45 -4.94
CA LEU A 14 17.98 5.45 -4.24
C LEU A 14 18.91 4.69 -3.29
N PRO A 15 18.63 4.64 -1.97
CA PRO A 15 19.46 3.90 -1.04
C PRO A 15 19.39 2.40 -1.38
N LEU A 16 20.40 1.91 -2.10
CA LEU A 16 20.69 0.50 -2.29
C LEU A 16 21.26 -0.06 -0.97
N GLY A 17 20.43 -0.05 0.07
CA GLY A 17 20.78 -0.57 1.39
C GLY A 17 20.59 -2.07 1.47
N GLY A 18 21.66 -2.82 1.18
CA GLY A 18 22.04 -4.06 1.84
C GLY A 18 21.15 -5.30 1.70
N ASP A 19 21.24 -5.99 0.55
CA ASP A 19 21.16 -7.46 0.55
C ASP A 19 22.15 -8.01 -0.50
N PRO A 20 23.15 -8.85 -0.14
CA PRO A 20 24.23 -9.26 -1.06
C PRO A 20 23.79 -10.18 -2.22
N GLY A 21 22.50 -10.51 -2.34
CA GLY A 21 22.01 -11.58 -3.23
C GLY A 21 21.41 -11.15 -4.57
N SER A 22 21.32 -9.85 -4.90
CA SER A 22 20.65 -9.41 -6.14
C SER A 22 21.46 -8.38 -6.94
N GLN A 23 22.64 -8.81 -7.39
CA GLN A 23 23.24 -8.21 -8.58
C GLN A 23 22.39 -8.59 -9.80
N LEU A 24 21.37 -7.79 -10.09
CA LEU A 24 20.67 -7.85 -11.37
C LEU A 24 20.72 -6.48 -12.04
N ASN A 25 21.73 -6.38 -12.91
CA ASN A 25 21.85 -5.55 -14.11
C ASN A 25 21.32 -4.10 -14.05
N ILE A 26 22.26 -3.18 -13.90
CA ILE A 26 22.05 -1.73 -13.81
C ILE A 26 22.04 -1.03 -15.19
N HIS A 27 21.66 -1.74 -16.27
CA HIS A 27 21.57 -1.16 -17.63
C HIS A 27 20.13 -1.13 -18.19
N THR A 28 19.11 -1.18 -17.34
CA THR A 28 17.73 -0.87 -17.80
C THR A 28 17.53 0.64 -17.81
N GLN A 29 17.70 1.16 -19.03
CA GLN A 29 17.57 2.55 -19.44
C GLN A 29 16.16 3.07 -19.16
N PHE A 30 15.94 3.73 -18.03
CA PHE A 30 14.71 4.49 -17.79
C PHE A 30 14.84 5.89 -18.41
N SER A 31 14.33 6.02 -19.63
CA SER A 31 14.02 7.32 -20.22
C SER A 31 12.60 7.72 -19.78
N CYS A 32 12.49 8.88 -19.14
CA CYS A 32 11.25 9.67 -19.06
C CYS A 32 10.72 9.88 -20.51
N PRO A 33 9.40 9.97 -20.83
CA PRO A 33 8.22 10.42 -20.09
C PRO A 33 7.07 9.39 -20.04
N ILE A 34 6.02 9.64 -19.22
CA ILE A 34 4.81 8.79 -19.16
C ILE A 34 4.06 8.90 -20.50
N SER A 35 4.45 8.11 -21.49
CA SER A 35 3.67 7.84 -22.68
C SER A 35 4.02 6.46 -23.22
N THR A 36 3.00 5.63 -23.35
CA THR A 36 2.98 4.29 -23.98
C THR A 36 3.34 3.11 -23.07
N GLY A 37 2.54 2.04 -23.19
CA GLY A 37 2.46 0.92 -22.26
C GLY A 37 3.70 0.01 -22.13
N ALA A 38 4.84 0.38 -22.72
CA ALA A 38 6.11 -0.32 -22.56
C ALA A 38 6.75 -0.07 -21.17
N ASP A 39 6.57 1.12 -20.60
CA ASP A 39 7.22 1.52 -19.35
C ASP A 39 6.53 0.97 -18.09
N HIS A 40 5.25 0.59 -18.21
CA HIS A 40 4.52 -0.05 -17.11
C HIS A 40 5.14 -1.38 -16.73
N GLY A 41 5.69 -2.13 -17.70
CA GLY A 41 6.33 -3.42 -17.45
C GLY A 41 7.60 -3.29 -16.60
N ALA A 42 8.42 -2.27 -16.87
CA ALA A 42 9.65 -2.05 -16.13
C ALA A 42 9.38 -1.54 -14.71
N ILE A 43 8.40 -0.64 -14.53
CA ILE A 43 7.95 -0.20 -13.20
C ILE A 43 7.34 -1.38 -12.44
N LEU A 44 6.53 -2.21 -13.10
CA LEU A 44 5.92 -3.40 -12.51
C LEU A 44 6.98 -4.38 -12.01
N ASP A 45 8.00 -4.68 -12.82
CA ASP A 45 9.09 -5.58 -12.47
C ASP A 45 9.94 -5.05 -11.28
N VAL A 46 10.15 -3.74 -11.22
CA VAL A 46 10.79 -3.12 -10.06
C VAL A 46 9.88 -3.21 -8.83
N LEU A 47 8.59 -2.93 -8.94
CA LEU A 47 7.70 -2.96 -7.78
C LEU A 47 7.52 -4.38 -7.24
N THR A 48 7.39 -5.40 -8.09
CA THR A 48 7.20 -6.79 -7.65
C THR A 48 8.44 -7.34 -6.92
N ASN A 49 9.64 -6.90 -7.31
CA ASN A 49 10.92 -7.37 -6.74
C ASN A 49 11.49 -6.48 -5.62
N ARG A 50 10.65 -5.71 -4.90
CA ARG A 50 11.09 -4.81 -3.81
C ARG A 50 10.25 -4.99 -2.55
N THR A 51 10.85 -4.74 -1.39
CA THR A 51 10.14 -4.77 -0.10
C THR A 51 9.21 -3.57 0.03
N ASN A 52 8.24 -3.63 0.95
CA ASN A 52 7.33 -2.49 1.17
C ASN A 52 8.10 -1.23 1.59
N ALA A 53 9.10 -1.34 2.46
CA ALA A 53 9.94 -0.22 2.88
C ALA A 53 10.64 0.46 1.69
N GLN A 54 11.19 -0.32 0.77
CA GLN A 54 11.80 0.20 -0.46
C GLN A 54 10.77 0.87 -1.36
N ARG A 55 9.57 0.29 -1.51
CA ARG A 55 8.47 0.90 -2.29
C ARG A 55 8.00 2.23 -1.71
N GLN A 56 7.97 2.36 -0.38
CA GLN A 56 7.67 3.65 0.26
C GLN A 56 8.74 4.70 -0.05
N GLN A 57 10.02 4.30 -0.07
CA GLN A 57 11.09 5.22 -0.45
C GLN A 57 11.00 5.63 -1.91
N ILE A 58 10.73 4.69 -2.81
CA ILE A 58 10.51 4.96 -4.24
C ILE A 58 9.35 5.94 -4.43
N THR A 59 8.24 5.75 -3.71
CA THR A 59 7.07 6.64 -3.78
C THR A 59 7.42 8.07 -3.35
N LYS A 60 8.17 8.23 -2.25
CA LYS A 60 8.62 9.54 -1.77
C LYS A 60 9.57 10.23 -2.75
N VAL A 61 10.57 9.50 -3.25
CA VAL A 61 11.54 10.01 -4.21
C VAL A 61 10.83 10.43 -5.49
N PHE A 62 9.96 9.57 -6.03
CA PHE A 62 9.16 9.87 -7.21
C PHE A 62 8.35 11.16 -7.04
N GLN A 63 7.63 11.31 -5.92
CA GLN A 63 6.83 12.50 -5.63
C GLN A 63 7.69 13.78 -5.58
N ALA A 64 8.89 13.72 -5.01
CA ALA A 64 9.78 14.89 -4.93
C ALA A 64 10.26 15.35 -6.33
N LEU A 65 10.40 14.42 -7.27
CA LEU A 65 11.02 14.67 -8.56
C LEU A 65 10.01 15.04 -9.64
N THR A 66 8.92 14.28 -9.72
CA THR A 66 7.88 14.46 -10.75
C THR A 66 6.78 15.40 -10.30
N LYS A 67 6.70 15.68 -8.98
CA LYS A 67 5.58 16.36 -8.31
C LYS A 67 4.23 15.65 -8.52
N GLN A 68 4.27 14.40 -8.94
CA GLN A 68 3.10 13.55 -9.15
C GLN A 68 3.08 12.40 -8.12
N ASP A 69 1.88 11.97 -7.76
CA ASP A 69 1.69 10.83 -6.86
C ASP A 69 1.79 9.54 -7.66
N LEU A 70 2.80 8.72 -7.36
CA LEU A 70 3.02 7.44 -8.03
C LEU A 70 1.78 6.53 -7.96
N LEU A 71 1.08 6.53 -6.83
CA LEU A 71 -0.09 5.69 -6.62
C LEU A 71 -1.23 6.09 -7.56
N LYS A 72 -1.51 7.39 -7.67
CA LYS A 72 -2.54 7.92 -8.58
C LYS A 72 -2.18 7.73 -10.05
N SER A 73 -0.89 7.88 -10.39
CA SER A 73 -0.43 7.64 -11.75
C SER A 73 -0.59 6.17 -12.15
N MET A 74 -0.38 5.23 -11.22
CA MET A 74 -0.61 3.80 -11.48
C MET A 74 -2.10 3.46 -11.55
N GLU A 75 -2.95 4.06 -10.71
CA GLU A 75 -4.42 3.93 -10.79
C GLU A 75 -4.98 4.43 -12.13
N ALA A 76 -4.41 5.50 -12.69
CA ALA A 76 -4.84 6.04 -13.98
C ALA A 76 -4.32 5.22 -15.18
N ALA A 77 -3.19 4.53 -15.02
CA ALA A 77 -2.52 3.81 -16.10
C ALA A 77 -2.89 2.33 -16.18
N LEU A 78 -3.26 1.72 -15.06
CA LEU A 78 -3.60 0.31 -14.96
C LEU A 78 -5.11 0.14 -14.79
N SER A 79 -5.62 -1.02 -15.17
CA SER A 79 -7.03 -1.36 -14.98
C SER A 79 -7.20 -2.80 -14.52
N GLY A 80 -8.21 -3.04 -13.68
CA GLY A 80 -8.65 -4.39 -13.31
C GLY A 80 -7.79 -5.05 -12.23
N ASN A 81 -7.49 -6.35 -12.37
CA ASN A 81 -6.80 -7.09 -11.30
C ASN A 81 -5.36 -6.61 -11.07
N LEU A 82 -4.67 -6.20 -12.14
CA LEU A 82 -3.29 -5.72 -12.04
C LEU A 82 -3.21 -4.41 -11.25
N GLU A 83 -4.15 -3.49 -11.50
CA GLU A 83 -4.29 -2.25 -10.76
C GLU A 83 -4.46 -2.53 -9.26
N ARG A 84 -5.39 -3.41 -8.88
CA ARG A 84 -5.62 -3.77 -7.47
C ARG A 84 -4.37 -4.30 -6.78
N VAL A 85 -3.61 -5.16 -7.46
CA VAL A 85 -2.36 -5.70 -6.91
C VAL A 85 -1.33 -4.59 -6.72
N ILE A 86 -1.11 -3.75 -7.73
CA ILE A 86 -0.07 -2.72 -7.68
C ILE A 86 -0.38 -1.62 -6.67
N VAL A 87 -1.62 -1.16 -6.65
CA VAL A 87 -2.12 -0.19 -5.67
C VAL A 87 -1.99 -0.76 -4.26
N GLY A 88 -2.24 -2.06 -4.08
CA GLY A 88 -2.00 -2.75 -2.81
C GLY A 88 -0.51 -2.78 -2.42
N LEU A 89 0.37 -3.14 -3.35
CA LEU A 89 1.82 -3.23 -3.14
C LEU A 89 2.47 -1.90 -2.76
N LEU A 90 1.92 -0.78 -3.24
CA LEU A 90 2.40 0.58 -2.98
C LEU A 90 1.89 1.16 -1.66
N LYS A 91 0.82 0.63 -1.06
CA LYS A 91 0.32 1.12 0.23
C LYS A 91 1.21 0.65 1.39
N PRO A 92 1.42 1.48 2.42
CA PRO A 92 1.91 1.02 3.71
C PRO A 92 1.02 -0.12 4.25
N PRO A 93 1.56 -1.11 4.97
CA PRO A 93 0.79 -2.27 5.42
C PRO A 93 -0.46 -1.89 6.23
N ALA A 94 -0.32 -0.98 7.19
CA ALA A 94 -1.44 -0.51 8.00
C ALA A 94 -2.54 0.20 7.18
N GLN A 95 -2.14 0.95 6.14
CA GLN A 95 -3.10 1.61 5.25
C GLN A 95 -3.82 0.62 4.34
N TYR A 96 -3.11 -0.42 3.89
CA TYR A 96 -3.71 -1.50 3.11
C TYR A 96 -4.74 -2.26 3.95
N ASP A 97 -4.38 -2.68 5.15
CA ASP A 97 -5.30 -3.41 6.03
C ASP A 97 -6.51 -2.54 6.41
N ALA A 98 -6.31 -1.26 6.72
CA ALA A 98 -7.42 -0.33 6.99
C ALA A 98 -8.37 -0.20 5.79
N HIS A 99 -7.82 -0.14 4.57
CA HIS A 99 -8.62 -0.13 3.34
C HIS A 99 -9.44 -1.40 3.17
N GLU A 100 -8.81 -2.58 3.33
CA GLU A 100 -9.49 -3.87 3.18
C GLU A 100 -10.56 -4.08 4.25
N LEU A 101 -10.29 -3.67 5.51
CA LEU A 101 -11.29 -3.69 6.57
C LEU A 101 -12.49 -2.80 6.24
N ARG A 102 -12.25 -1.61 5.68
CA ARG A 102 -13.35 -0.73 5.26
C ARG A 102 -14.16 -1.36 4.13
N ALA A 103 -13.49 -1.91 3.13
CA ALA A 103 -14.14 -2.55 1.99
C ALA A 103 -14.99 -3.75 2.44
N ALA A 104 -14.48 -4.56 3.38
CA ALA A 104 -15.19 -5.68 3.98
C ALA A 104 -16.47 -5.28 4.74
N MET A 105 -16.56 -4.03 5.20
CA MET A 105 -17.67 -3.49 5.99
C MET A 105 -18.62 -2.56 5.19
N GLN A 106 -18.35 -2.27 3.91
CA GLN A 106 -19.11 -1.27 3.14
C GLN A 106 -20.08 -1.89 2.11
N GLY A 107 -20.09 -3.21 1.95
CA GLY A 107 -20.91 -3.92 0.98
C GLY A 107 -22.30 -4.36 1.49
N PRO A 108 -23.12 -5.00 0.64
CA PRO A 108 -24.31 -5.70 1.07
C PRO A 108 -23.89 -6.91 1.93
N GLY A 109 -23.92 -6.71 3.25
CA GLY A 109 -23.37 -7.64 4.22
C GLY A 109 -21.89 -7.43 4.47
N THR A 110 -21.34 -8.29 5.33
CA THR A 110 -19.99 -8.16 5.88
C THR A 110 -19.10 -9.28 5.32
N ASP A 111 -17.92 -8.96 4.79
CA ASP A 111 -16.94 -9.98 4.41
C ASP A 111 -16.17 -10.46 5.67
N ASP A 112 -16.81 -11.38 6.39
CA ASP A 112 -16.29 -11.95 7.63
C ASP A 112 -14.94 -12.64 7.44
N LYS A 113 -14.62 -13.14 6.24
CA LYS A 113 -13.34 -13.81 5.97
C LYS A 113 -12.19 -12.83 5.95
N VAL A 114 -12.38 -11.65 5.35
CA VAL A 114 -11.37 -10.59 5.33
C VAL A 114 -11.18 -10.01 6.73
N LEU A 115 -12.29 -9.69 7.41
CA LEU A 115 -12.29 -9.17 8.79
C LEU A 115 -11.54 -10.09 9.75
N THR A 116 -11.94 -11.36 9.78
CA THR A 116 -11.35 -12.36 10.67
C THR A 116 -9.86 -12.56 10.35
N ARG A 117 -9.50 -12.65 9.06
CA ARG A 117 -8.10 -12.86 8.66
C ARG A 117 -7.21 -11.71 9.10
N ILE A 118 -7.63 -10.46 8.90
CA ILE A 118 -6.83 -9.30 9.28
C ILE A 118 -6.76 -9.19 10.82
N LEU A 119 -7.89 -9.26 11.51
CA LEU A 119 -7.93 -9.06 12.97
C LEU A 119 -7.20 -10.16 13.76
N ILE A 120 -7.21 -11.41 13.30
CA ILE A 120 -6.53 -12.52 13.99
C ILE A 120 -5.03 -12.56 13.68
N SER A 121 -4.61 -12.19 12.46
CA SER A 121 -3.21 -12.37 12.03
C SER A 121 -2.29 -11.20 12.34
N ARG A 122 -2.81 -10.11 12.91
CA ARG A 122 -2.04 -8.89 13.20
C ARG A 122 -1.60 -8.83 14.65
N SER A 123 -0.37 -8.36 14.86
CA SER A 123 0.14 -8.10 16.20
C SER A 123 -0.60 -6.90 16.82
N GLU A 124 -0.55 -6.77 18.14
CA GLU A 124 -1.18 -5.64 18.84
C GLU A 124 -0.64 -4.28 18.35
N THR A 125 0.67 -4.19 18.10
CA THR A 125 1.32 -2.99 17.56
C THR A 125 0.86 -2.67 16.14
N ASP A 126 0.67 -3.69 15.31
CA ASP A 126 0.11 -3.49 13.96
C ASP A 126 -1.34 -3.05 14.04
N LEU A 127 -2.15 -3.66 14.91
CA LEU A 127 -3.56 -3.28 15.12
C LEU A 127 -3.71 -1.85 15.63
N LEU A 128 -2.80 -1.36 16.49
CA LEU A 128 -2.73 0.06 16.86
C LEU A 128 -2.52 0.96 15.64
N SER A 129 -1.58 0.58 14.76
CA SER A 129 -1.27 1.33 13.54
C SER A 129 -2.44 1.32 12.54
N ILE A 130 -3.08 0.16 12.37
CA ILE A 130 -4.25 -0.03 11.51
C ILE A 130 -5.42 0.82 11.99
N ARG A 131 -5.71 0.80 13.30
CA ARG A 131 -6.75 1.62 13.93
C ARG A 131 -6.55 3.11 13.68
N SER A 132 -5.34 3.59 13.92
CA SER A 132 -4.97 4.99 13.66
C SER A 132 -5.18 5.39 12.19
N GLU A 133 -4.69 4.58 11.25
CA GLU A 133 -4.87 4.86 9.82
C GLU A 133 -6.34 4.72 9.37
N PHE A 134 -7.10 3.76 9.93
CA PHE A 134 -8.52 3.58 9.66
C PHE A 134 -9.31 4.82 10.06
N ARG A 135 -9.11 5.32 11.29
CA ARG A 135 -9.77 6.53 11.79
C ARG A 135 -9.39 7.75 10.97
N LYS A 136 -8.10 7.93 10.70
CA LYS A 136 -7.58 9.04 9.87
C LYS A 136 -8.21 9.07 8.48
N ARG A 137 -8.44 7.91 7.86
CA ARG A 137 -8.95 7.82 6.48
C ARG A 137 -10.48 7.86 6.38
N HIS A 138 -11.17 7.31 7.38
CA HIS A 138 -12.62 7.11 7.32
C HIS A 138 -13.43 7.93 8.32
N GLY A 139 -12.76 8.61 9.25
CA GLY A 139 -13.40 9.48 10.26
C GLY A 139 -14.21 8.74 11.32
N LYS A 140 -14.17 7.40 11.33
CA LYS A 140 -14.85 6.52 12.29
C LYS A 140 -13.85 5.56 12.88
N SER A 141 -14.03 5.17 14.14
CA SER A 141 -13.15 4.18 14.74
C SER A 141 -13.40 2.79 14.16
N LEU A 142 -12.36 1.97 14.03
CA LEU A 142 -12.51 0.59 13.58
C LEU A 142 -13.44 -0.18 14.53
N TYR A 143 -13.27 0.05 15.84
CA TYR A 143 -14.08 -0.55 16.89
C TYR A 143 -15.58 -0.25 16.74
N SER A 144 -15.96 1.02 16.50
CA SER A 144 -17.36 1.40 16.30
C SER A 144 -17.98 0.78 15.04
N CYS A 145 -17.20 0.66 13.96
CA CYS A 145 -17.66 -0.01 12.75
C CYS A 145 -17.93 -1.50 13.02
N LEU A 146 -17.01 -2.19 13.71
CA LEU A 146 -17.20 -3.60 14.07
C LEU A 146 -18.46 -3.80 14.93
N GLN A 147 -18.77 -2.85 15.82
CA GLN A 147 -19.97 -2.92 16.64
C GLN A 147 -21.28 -2.86 15.85
N VAL A 148 -21.29 -2.14 14.73
CA VAL A 148 -22.48 -1.97 13.89
C VAL A 148 -22.62 -3.13 12.90
N GLU A 149 -21.50 -3.56 12.30
CA GLU A 149 -21.50 -4.50 11.18
C GLU A 149 -21.52 -5.99 11.59
N THR A 150 -21.30 -6.30 12.87
CA THR A 150 -21.26 -7.68 13.38
C THR A 150 -22.17 -7.86 14.59
N ARG A 151 -22.58 -9.11 14.88
CA ARG A 151 -23.49 -9.45 15.99
C ARG A 151 -23.08 -10.70 16.74
N GLY A 152 -23.55 -10.85 17.98
CA GLY A 152 -23.43 -12.06 18.79
C GLY A 152 -22.00 -12.34 19.26
N ASP A 153 -21.68 -13.61 19.49
CA ASP A 153 -20.36 -14.03 19.99
C ASP A 153 -19.22 -13.67 19.03
N TYR A 154 -19.51 -13.65 17.72
CA TYR A 154 -18.56 -13.24 16.70
C TYR A 154 -18.12 -11.78 16.90
N GLN A 155 -19.08 -10.88 17.10
CA GLN A 155 -18.81 -9.48 17.43
C GLN A 155 -17.97 -9.38 18.71
N ALA A 156 -18.36 -10.10 19.76
CA ALA A 156 -17.65 -10.06 21.03
C ALA A 156 -16.16 -10.46 20.87
N ALA A 157 -15.89 -11.50 20.07
CA ALA A 157 -14.53 -11.94 19.76
C ALA A 157 -13.74 -10.89 18.94
N LEU A 158 -14.33 -10.30 17.90
CA LEU A 158 -13.66 -9.27 17.10
C LEU A 158 -13.35 -8.01 17.91
N LEU A 159 -14.27 -7.58 18.77
CA LEU A 159 -14.05 -6.42 19.64
C LEU A 159 -12.96 -6.70 20.69
N ALA A 160 -12.91 -7.93 21.22
CA ALA A 160 -11.83 -8.33 22.13
C ALA A 160 -10.46 -8.33 21.44
N LEU A 161 -10.38 -8.74 20.16
CA LEU A 161 -9.15 -8.65 19.36
C LEU A 161 -8.77 -7.20 19.04
N CYS A 162 -9.75 -6.35 18.76
CA CYS A 162 -9.55 -4.92 18.51
C CYS A 162 -9.14 -4.14 19.78
N ARG A 163 -9.46 -4.69 20.97
CA ARG A 163 -9.11 -4.26 22.33
C ARG A 163 -9.67 -2.93 22.83
N ALA A 164 -9.76 -1.87 22.01
CA ALA A 164 -10.28 -0.58 22.48
C ALA A 164 -10.72 0.36 21.35
N GLU A 165 -11.55 1.34 21.70
CA GLU A 165 -11.80 2.52 20.87
C GLU A 165 -10.52 3.30 20.59
N ASP A 166 -10.43 3.80 19.37
CA ASP A 166 -9.32 4.62 18.90
C ASP A 166 -9.34 5.95 19.67
N LEU A 167 -8.53 6.11 20.73
CA LEU A 167 -8.36 7.37 21.48
C LEU A 167 -7.75 8.46 20.61
#